data_AF-A0A7W6ZPL6-F1
#
_entry.id   AF-A0A7W6ZPL6-F1
#
_cell.length_a   1.000
_cell.length_b   1.000
_cell.length_c   1.000
_cell.angle_alpha   90.00
_cell.angle_beta   90.00
_cell.angle_gamma   90.00
#
_symmetry.space_group_name_H-M   'P 1'
#
loop_
_entity.id
_entity.type
_entity.pdbx_description
1 polymer ?
#
loop_
_entity_poly.entity_id
_entity_poly.type
_entity_poly.pdbx_seq_one_letter_code
_entity_poly.pdbx_strand_id
1 'polypeptide(L)'
;MRVGPSTIYPTKWIYMKPGLPLEIIDEYGHWRQVRDDAGTTGWMHSALLSGLRTAVVGPWLKANAMLRGSPETTATLIAELQPGVLLSLRSCTGTWCSVSVQKHSASGYIRQNMLWGAYPGEMFR
;
A
#
# COMPACT_ATOMS: atom_id res chain seq x y z
N MET A 1 -16.22 4.01 -1.96
CA MET A 1 -15.78 5.39 -2.23
C MET A 1 -16.95 6.20 -2.76
N ARG A 2 -17.16 7.39 -2.23
CA ARG A 2 -18.21 8.32 -2.64
C ARG A 2 -17.61 9.57 -3.27
N VAL A 3 -18.44 10.32 -3.99
CA VAL A 3 -18.02 11.59 -4.62
C VAL A 3 -17.77 12.69 -3.58
N GLY A 4 -18.49 12.69 -2.45
CA GLY A 4 -18.35 13.69 -1.38
C GLY A 4 -18.41 13.10 0.03
N PRO A 5 -18.09 13.90 1.07
CA PRO A 5 -17.97 13.47 2.46
C PRO A 5 -19.32 13.37 3.18
N SER A 6 -20.27 12.65 2.58
CA SER A 6 -21.57 12.35 3.18
C SER A 6 -22.23 11.14 2.49
N THR A 7 -23.14 10.47 3.18
CA THR A 7 -23.91 9.34 2.66
C THR A 7 -24.91 9.73 1.56
N ILE A 8 -25.23 11.03 1.44
CA ILE A 8 -26.11 11.55 0.38
C ILE A 8 -25.43 11.55 -1.00
N TYR A 9 -24.09 11.62 -1.05
CA TYR A 9 -23.36 11.61 -2.31
C TYR A 9 -23.33 10.21 -2.91
N PRO A 10 -23.46 10.06 -4.24
CA PRO A 10 -23.46 8.76 -4.88
C PRO A 10 -22.14 8.00 -4.68
N THR A 11 -22.23 6.68 -4.73
CA THR A 11 -21.07 5.79 -4.70
C THR A 11 -20.34 5.86 -6.05
N LYS A 12 -19.05 6.21 -6.01
CA LYS A 12 -18.17 6.27 -7.18
C LYS A 12 -17.51 4.91 -7.45
N TRP A 13 -17.12 4.21 -6.39
CA TRP A 13 -16.40 2.93 -6.49
C TRP A 13 -16.72 2.02 -5.31
N ILE A 14 -16.78 0.72 -5.54
CA ILE A 14 -16.97 -0.30 -4.50
C ILE A 14 -15.72 -1.17 -4.47
N TYR A 15 -15.00 -1.16 -3.35
CA TYR A 15 -13.86 -2.04 -3.13
C TYR A 15 -14.34 -3.33 -2.47
N MET A 16 -14.03 -4.47 -3.08
CA MET A 16 -14.42 -5.79 -2.58
C MET A 16 -13.28 -6.50 -1.83
N LYS A 17 -12.05 -6.01 -1.96
CA LYS A 17 -10.85 -6.62 -1.38
C LYS A 17 -10.35 -5.78 -0.20
N PRO A 18 -10.30 -6.33 1.02
CA PRO A 18 -9.73 -5.63 2.17
C PRO A 18 -8.21 -5.53 2.07
N GLY A 19 -7.64 -4.57 2.80
CA GLY A 19 -6.20 -4.40 2.93
C GLY A 19 -5.53 -3.77 1.72
N LEU A 20 -6.28 -3.29 0.72
CA LEU A 20 -5.73 -2.42 -0.32
C LEU A 20 -5.23 -1.14 0.33
N PRO A 21 -4.00 -0.70 0.02
CA PRO A 21 -3.49 0.53 0.55
C PRO A 21 -4.31 1.70 0.00
N LEU A 22 -4.51 2.73 0.80
CA LEU A 22 -5.15 3.98 0.43
C LEU A 22 -4.38 5.13 1.07
N GLU A 23 -4.13 6.17 0.30
CA GLU A 23 -3.49 7.39 0.79
C GLU A 23 -4.56 8.39 1.20
N ILE A 24 -4.51 8.89 2.44
CA ILE A 24 -5.39 9.97 2.88
C ILE A 24 -4.81 11.29 2.38
N ILE A 25 -5.57 12.02 1.58
CA ILE A 25 -5.17 13.31 1.00
C ILE A 25 -5.97 14.50 1.55
N ASP A 26 -7.10 14.26 2.21
CA ASP A 26 -7.88 15.30 2.91
C ASP A 26 -8.78 14.67 3.99
N GLU A 27 -9.24 15.48 4.95
CA GLU A 27 -10.11 15.06 6.05
C GLU A 27 -11.29 16.01 6.26
N TYR A 28 -12.48 15.44 6.45
CA TYR A 28 -13.68 16.21 6.80
C TYR A 28 -14.54 15.42 7.80
N GLY A 29 -14.50 15.81 9.08
CA GLY A 29 -15.19 15.08 10.15
C GLY A 29 -14.78 13.60 10.18
N HIS A 30 -15.76 12.69 10.02
CA HIS A 30 -15.52 11.24 9.93
C HIS A 30 -15.19 10.75 8.52
N TRP A 31 -15.00 11.64 7.56
CA TRP A 31 -14.68 11.28 6.17
C TRP A 31 -13.21 11.55 5.87
N ARG A 32 -12.63 10.69 5.04
CA ARG A 32 -11.28 10.81 4.51
C ARG A 32 -11.38 10.82 3.00
N GLN A 33 -10.82 11.84 2.37
CA GLN A 33 -10.58 11.81 0.95
C GLN A 33 -9.33 10.95 0.74
N VAL A 34 -9.49 9.90 -0.06
CA VAL A 34 -8.44 8.93 -0.30
C VAL A 34 -8.06 8.88 -1.77
N ARG A 35 -6.82 8.51 -2.06
CA ARG A 35 -6.28 8.17 -3.37
C ARG A 35 -5.85 6.70 -3.37
N ASP A 36 -6.18 5.95 -4.42
CA ASP A 36 -5.70 4.58 -4.62
C ASP A 36 -4.46 4.50 -5.51
N ASP A 37 -3.94 3.29 -5.70
CA ASP A 37 -2.74 3.00 -6.49
C ASP A 37 -2.90 3.30 -7.99
N ALA A 38 -4.13 3.41 -8.48
CA ALA A 38 -4.46 3.86 -9.84
C ALA A 38 -4.64 5.39 -9.94
N GLY A 39 -4.54 6.12 -8.83
CA GLY A 39 -4.76 7.57 -8.77
C GLY A 39 -6.23 7.99 -8.65
N THR A 40 -7.15 7.04 -8.47
CA THR A 40 -8.57 7.35 -8.29
C THR A 40 -8.78 7.98 -6.93
N THR A 41 -9.48 9.11 -6.90
CA THR A 41 -9.80 9.83 -5.67
C THR A 41 -11.28 9.80 -5.31
N GLY A 42 -11.57 9.89 -4.01
CA GLY A 42 -12.91 10.11 -3.48
C GLY A 42 -12.98 9.90 -1.98
N TRP A 43 -14.18 9.94 -1.42
CA TRP A 43 -14.39 9.96 0.02
C TRP A 43 -14.76 8.58 0.58
N MET A 44 -14.18 8.25 1.73
CA MET A 44 -14.52 7.06 2.52
C MET A 44 -14.79 7.46 3.98
N HIS A 45 -15.75 6.79 4.60
CA HIS A 45 -15.97 6.93 6.03
C HIS A 45 -14.82 6.27 6.79
N SER A 46 -14.30 6.92 7.83
CA SER A 46 -13.12 6.47 8.57
C SER A 46 -13.28 5.06 9.16
N ALA A 47 -14.49 4.67 9.55
CA ALA A 47 -14.80 3.32 10.04
C ALA A 47 -14.58 2.20 9.00
N LEU A 48 -14.47 2.52 7.71
CA LEU A 48 -14.13 1.56 6.65
C LEU A 48 -12.63 1.46 6.40
N LEU A 49 -11.83 2.33 7.03
CA LEU A 49 -10.39 2.38 6.89
C LEU A 49 -9.73 1.73 8.11
N SER A 50 -8.52 1.22 7.90
CA SER A 50 -7.70 0.62 8.94
C SER A 50 -6.36 1.34 9.00
N GLY A 51 -5.80 1.46 10.20
CA GLY A 51 -4.42 1.94 10.40
C GLY A 51 -3.34 0.91 10.05
N LEU A 52 -3.74 -0.29 9.59
CA LEU A 52 -2.80 -1.30 9.13
C LEU A 52 -2.02 -0.81 7.92
N ARG A 53 -0.70 -0.76 8.05
CA ARG A 53 0.20 -0.35 6.97
C ARG A 53 0.32 -1.47 5.94
N THR A 54 -0.16 -1.20 4.74
CA THR A 54 -0.12 -2.11 3.61
C THR A 54 0.50 -1.40 2.42
N ALA A 55 0.97 -2.17 1.46
CA ALA A 55 1.52 -1.66 0.22
C ALA A 55 1.20 -2.60 -0.94
N VAL A 56 1.18 -2.07 -2.15
CA VAL A 56 1.23 -2.89 -3.36
C VAL A 56 2.58 -2.70 -4.04
N VAL A 57 3.09 -3.76 -4.65
CA VAL A 57 4.22 -3.65 -5.57
C VAL A 57 3.79 -2.73 -6.71
N GLY A 58 4.57 -1.68 -6.96
CA GLY A 58 4.18 -0.54 -7.77
C GLY A 58 3.62 -0.95 -9.13
N PRO A 59 2.37 -0.54 -9.49
CA PRO A 59 1.75 -0.94 -10.75
C PRO A 59 2.47 -0.38 -11.99
N TRP A 60 3.34 0.62 -11.81
CA TRP A 60 4.18 1.20 -12.87
C TRP A 60 5.42 0.37 -13.20
N LEU A 61 5.75 -0.66 -12.41
CA LEU A 61 6.93 -1.47 -12.63
C LEU A 61 6.77 -2.38 -13.86
N LYS A 62 7.77 -2.38 -14.74
CA LYS A 62 7.83 -3.25 -15.93
C LYS A 62 8.43 -4.63 -15.63
N ALA A 63 9.09 -4.77 -14.49
CA ALA A 63 9.77 -5.99 -14.05
C ALA A 63 9.35 -6.34 -12.62
N ASN A 64 9.54 -7.59 -12.22
CA ASN A 64 9.24 -8.04 -10.87
C ASN A 64 10.12 -7.35 -9.84
N ALA A 65 9.56 -7.05 -8.67
CA ALA A 65 10.30 -6.57 -7.53
C ALA A 65 10.93 -7.74 -6.76
N MET A 66 12.20 -7.58 -6.37
CA MET A 66 12.95 -8.62 -5.66
C MET A 66 12.70 -8.52 -4.15
N LEU A 67 12.16 -9.60 -3.57
CA LEU A 67 12.08 -9.79 -2.13
C LEU A 67 13.35 -10.50 -1.65
N ARG A 68 14.06 -9.90 -0.70
CA ARG A 68 15.38 -10.37 -0.23
C ARG A 68 15.38 -10.71 1.26
N GLY A 69 16.33 -11.54 1.68
CA GLY A 69 16.47 -11.94 3.09
C GLY A 69 16.92 -10.83 4.04
N SER A 70 17.64 -9.83 3.54
CA SER A 70 18.18 -8.70 4.30
C SER A 70 18.17 -7.42 3.44
N PRO A 71 18.28 -6.22 4.04
CA PRO A 71 18.17 -4.95 3.34
C PRO A 71 19.44 -4.59 2.53
N GLU A 72 19.97 -5.55 1.77
CA GLU A 72 21.08 -5.36 0.85
C GLU A 72 20.73 -5.88 -0.55
N THR A 73 21.32 -5.28 -1.59
CA THR A 73 21.09 -5.69 -2.99
C THR A 73 21.70 -7.03 -3.36
N THR A 74 22.67 -7.51 -2.58
CA THR A 74 23.37 -8.79 -2.78
C THR A 74 22.80 -9.92 -1.91
N ALA A 75 21.85 -9.61 -1.03
CA ALA A 75 21.22 -10.57 -0.15
C ALA A 75 20.47 -11.66 -0.93
N THR A 76 20.32 -12.84 -0.31
CA THR A 76 19.61 -13.98 -0.90
C THR A 76 18.22 -13.57 -1.40
N LEU A 77 17.92 -13.91 -2.66
CA LEU A 77 16.62 -13.71 -3.27
C LEU A 77 15.63 -14.73 -2.70
N ILE A 78 14.57 -14.25 -2.04
CA ILE A 78 13.51 -15.09 -1.48
C ILE A 78 12.40 -15.33 -2.50
N ALA A 79 11.98 -14.27 -3.19
CA ALA A 79 10.92 -14.33 -4.17
C ALA A 79 11.00 -13.16 -5.17
N GLU A 80 10.40 -13.35 -6.33
CA GLU A 80 10.10 -12.28 -7.27
C GLU A 80 8.61 -11.95 -7.18
N LEU A 81 8.30 -10.67 -6.98
CA LEU A 81 6.94 -10.19 -6.78
C LEU A 81 6.50 -9.40 -8.02
N GLN A 82 5.40 -9.83 -8.63
CA GLN A 82 4.80 -9.13 -9.75
C GLN A 82 4.21 -7.77 -9.33
N PRO A 83 4.10 -6.79 -10.24
CA PRO A 83 3.31 -5.59 -10.03
C PRO A 83 1.88 -5.91 -9.54
N GLY A 84 1.39 -5.16 -8.56
CA GLY A 84 0.07 -5.36 -7.96
C GLY A 84 0.00 -6.41 -6.84
N VAL A 85 1.11 -7.08 -6.50
CA VAL A 85 1.17 -7.97 -5.32
C VAL A 85 0.96 -7.16 -4.04
N LEU A 86 0.04 -7.63 -3.19
CA LEU A 86 -0.34 -6.96 -1.95
C LEU A 86 0.52 -7.43 -0.77
N LEU A 87 1.04 -6.45 -0.02
CA LEU A 87 2.02 -6.62 1.05
C LEU A 87 1.52 -5.97 2.34
N SER A 88 1.88 -6.56 3.47
CA SER A 88 1.80 -5.91 4.78
C SER A 88 3.17 -5.33 5.12
N LEU A 89 3.22 -4.06 5.49
CA LEU A 89 4.45 -3.39 5.89
C LEU A 89 4.67 -3.58 7.39
N ARG A 90 5.86 -4.02 7.78
CA ARG A 90 6.26 -4.12 9.18
C ARG A 90 7.05 -2.90 9.60
N SER A 91 8.08 -2.56 8.82
CA SER A 91 8.93 -1.40 9.08
C SER A 91 9.52 -0.88 7.78
N CYS A 92 9.90 0.39 7.75
CA CYS A 92 10.66 1.00 6.66
C CYS A 92 11.80 1.85 7.23
N THR A 93 12.96 1.80 6.57
CA THR A 93 14.19 2.54 6.95
C THR A 93 14.46 3.75 6.04
N GLY A 94 13.49 4.15 5.22
CA GLY A 94 13.65 5.21 4.21
C GLY A 94 14.30 4.74 2.90
N THR A 95 14.72 3.47 2.82
CA THR A 95 15.25 2.86 1.58
C THR A 95 14.76 1.44 1.38
N TRP A 96 14.59 0.69 2.47
CA TRP A 96 14.10 -0.67 2.50
C TRP A 96 12.88 -0.76 3.40
N CYS A 97 11.96 -1.65 3.03
CA CYS A 97 10.83 -2.00 3.86
C CYS A 97 10.86 -3.49 4.16
N SER A 98 10.69 -3.84 5.44
CA SER A 98 10.39 -5.21 5.87
C SER A 98 8.91 -5.48 5.61
N VAL A 99 8.64 -6.52 4.83
CA VAL A 99 7.29 -6.83 4.34
C VAL A 99 6.96 -8.31 4.47
N SER A 100 5.67 -8.61 4.52
CA SER A 100 5.14 -9.96 4.32
C SER A 100 4.09 -9.96 3.22
N VAL A 101 4.13 -10.96 2.35
CA VAL A 101 3.16 -11.12 1.26
C VAL A 101 1.82 -11.56 1.85
N GLN A 102 0.73 -10.84 1.54
CA GLN A 102 -0.57 -11.23 2.07
C GLN A 102 -1.02 -12.57 1.48
N LYS A 103 -1.56 -13.44 2.35
CA LYS A 103 -2.00 -14.80 2.00
C LYS A 103 -0.88 -15.74 1.49
N HIS A 104 0.38 -15.41 1.78
CA HIS A 104 1.53 -16.27 1.49
C HIS A 104 2.52 -16.23 2.67
N SER A 105 3.38 -17.24 2.80
CA SER A 105 4.39 -17.32 3.88
C SER A 105 5.65 -16.50 3.61
N ALA A 106 5.74 -15.87 2.43
CA ALA A 106 6.94 -15.14 2.02
C ALA A 106 7.04 -13.80 2.76
N SER A 107 8.20 -13.56 3.34
CA SER A 107 8.55 -12.30 4.01
C SER A 107 10.01 -11.97 3.79
N GLY A 108 10.36 -10.70 3.89
CA GLY A 108 11.71 -10.24 3.62
C GLY A 108 11.78 -8.73 3.48
N TYR A 109 12.78 -8.26 2.76
CA TYR A 109 13.05 -6.86 2.51
C TYR A 109 12.87 -6.54 1.03
N ILE A 110 12.21 -5.43 0.75
CA ILE A 110 12.01 -4.90 -0.60
C ILE A 110 12.44 -3.44 -0.61
N ARG A 111 12.93 -2.95 -1.76
CA ARG A 111 13.25 -1.54 -1.94
C ARG A 111 11.97 -0.70 -1.83
N GLN A 112 12.02 0.36 -1.02
CA GLN A 112 10.85 1.21 -0.74
C GLN A 112 10.30 1.88 -2.00
N ASN A 113 11.16 2.29 -2.93
CA ASN A 113 10.76 2.91 -4.20
C ASN A 113 10.01 1.96 -5.16
N MET A 114 9.93 0.67 -4.85
CA MET A 114 9.15 -0.32 -5.61
C MET A 114 7.73 -0.47 -5.06
N LEU A 115 7.36 0.29 -4.04
CA LEU A 115 6.08 0.16 -3.33
C LEU A 115 5.21 1.39 -3.52
N TRP A 116 3.91 1.14 -3.65
CA TRP A 116 2.87 2.14 -3.41
C TRP A 116 2.22 1.84 -2.05
N GLY A 117 2.11 2.84 -1.17
CA GLY A 117 1.72 2.67 0.24
C GLY A 117 2.83 2.96 1.26
N ALA A 118 4.02 3.35 0.79
CA ALA A 118 5.07 3.97 1.61
C ALA A 118 5.68 5.13 0.82
N TYR A 119 5.78 6.31 1.42
CA TYR A 119 6.38 7.46 0.74
C TYR A 119 7.90 7.29 0.60
N PRO A 120 8.52 7.89 -0.44
CA PRO A 120 9.97 7.93 -0.55
C PRO A 120 10.60 8.51 0.72
N GLY A 121 11.53 7.78 1.34
CA GLY A 121 12.21 8.23 2.56
C GLY A 121 11.39 8.05 3.84
N GLU A 122 10.18 7.49 3.77
CA GLU A 122 9.36 7.26 4.96
C GLU A 122 10.02 6.24 5.90
N MET A 123 10.07 6.58 7.19
CA MET A 123 10.66 5.75 8.23
C MET A 123 9.64 5.44 9.32
N PHE A 124 9.45 4.17 9.63
CA PHE A 124 8.63 3.70 10.75
C PHE A 124 9.05 2.29 11.16
N ARG A 125 8.70 1.90 12.39
CA ARG A 125 9.05 0.62 12.99
C ARG A 125 7.82 -0.17 13.42
#